data_AF-X0S2Q2-F1
#
_entry.id   AF-X0S2Q2-F1
#
_cell.length_a   1.000
_cell.length_b   1.000
_cell.length_c   1.000
_cell.angle_alpha   90.00
_cell.angle_beta   90.00
_cell.angle_gamma   90.00
#
_symmetry.space_group_name_H-M   'P 1'
#
loop_
_entity.id
_entity.type
_entity.pdbx_description
1 polymer ?
#
loop_
_entity_poly.entity_id
_entity_poly.type
_entity_poly.pdbx_seq_one_letter_code
_entity_poly.pdbx_strand_id
1 'polypeptide(L)'
;MAAQEDRLKAMKFERPEHIPCSVGLLPATWMKYRGELDALVRRHPIIFGAEQPERRDYDAVGDDKYRRGDHVDAWGCVWSNIRTGMAAMVTGHPVPTREAVRRLEPPDE
;
A
#
# COMPACT_ATOMS: atom_id res chain seq x y z
N MET A 1 5.77 18.13 9.82
CA MET A 1 6.38 19.23 9.04
C MET A 1 7.79 18.86 8.55
N ALA A 2 8.75 18.50 9.41
CA ALA A 2 10.11 18.11 8.98
C ALA A 2 10.16 16.93 7.98
N ALA A 3 9.40 15.85 8.23
CA ALA A 3 9.40 14.67 7.36
C ALA A 3 8.91 14.94 5.92
N GLN A 4 8.01 15.91 5.73
CA GLN A 4 7.53 16.28 4.39
C GLN A 4 8.56 17.12 3.65
N GLU A 5 9.23 18.03 4.36
CA GLU A 5 10.30 18.85 3.80
C GLU A 5 11.50 18.00 3.38
N ASP A 6 11.97 17.10 4.24
CA ASP A 6 13.04 16.16 3.91
C ASP A 6 12.66 15.26 2.73
N ARG A 7 11.40 14.83 2.64
CA ARG A 7 10.91 14.07 1.48
C ARG A 7 10.99 14.88 0.19
N LEU A 8 10.58 16.15 0.20
CA LEU A 8 10.65 17.02 -0.97
C LEU A 8 12.10 17.30 -1.38
N LYS A 9 12.98 17.63 -0.41
CA LYS A 9 14.40 17.83 -0.66
C LYS A 9 15.05 16.58 -1.24
N ALA A 10 14.75 15.40 -0.70
CA ALA A 10 15.24 14.13 -1.24
C ALA A 10 14.80 13.91 -2.70
N MET A 11 13.51 14.14 -3.01
CA MET A 11 12.98 14.02 -4.39
C MET A 11 13.61 15.01 -5.37
N LYS A 12 14.03 16.19 -4.89
CA LYS A 12 14.69 17.24 -5.68
C LYS A 12 16.22 17.19 -5.65
N PHE A 13 16.81 16.22 -4.95
CA PHE A 13 18.25 16.11 -4.74
C PHE A 13 18.87 17.34 -4.01
N GLU A 14 18.10 17.99 -3.13
CA GLU A 14 18.44 19.21 -2.40
C GLU A 14 18.99 18.95 -0.98
N ARG A 15 19.72 17.84 -0.77
CA ARG A 15 20.39 17.48 0.50
C ARG A 15 19.46 17.62 1.74
N PRO A 16 18.55 16.66 1.97
CA PRO A 16 17.68 16.69 3.15
C PRO A 16 18.50 16.62 4.45
N GLU A 17 17.92 17.11 5.55
CA GLU A 17 18.55 17.08 6.87
C GLU A 17 18.56 15.66 7.42
N HIS A 18 17.48 14.90 7.18
CA HIS A 18 17.36 13.49 7.49
C HIS A 18 17.01 12.66 6.25
N ILE A 19 17.36 11.37 6.27
CA ILE A 19 16.90 10.43 5.24
C ILE A 19 15.39 10.18 5.48
N PRO A 20 14.50 10.57 4.56
CA PRO A 20 13.08 10.29 4.72
C PRO A 20 12.84 8.79 4.61
N CYS A 21 12.29 8.19 5.67
CA CYS A 21 11.93 6.77 5.72
C CYS A 21 10.48 6.64 6.20
N SER A 22 9.76 5.68 5.64
CA SER A 22 8.43 5.28 6.12
C SER A 22 8.31 3.76 6.14
N VAL A 23 7.58 3.25 7.13
CA VAL A 23 7.31 1.82 7.27
C VAL A 23 5.82 1.57 7.09
N GLY A 24 5.47 0.81 6.06
CA GLY A 24 4.11 0.33 5.82
C GLY A 24 3.91 -1.07 6.40
N LEU A 25 2.78 -1.30 7.06
CA LEU A 25 2.38 -2.60 7.59
C LEU A 25 1.11 -3.05 6.86
N LEU A 26 1.09 -4.30 6.38
CA LEU A 26 -0.06 -4.87 5.69
C LEU A 26 -1.28 -4.94 6.63
N PRO A 27 -2.52 -4.82 6.10
CA PRO A 27 -3.71 -4.99 6.91
C PRO A 27 -3.75 -6.33 7.65
N ALA A 28 -3.24 -7.42 7.06
CA ALA A 28 -3.15 -8.72 7.74
C ALA A 28 -2.30 -8.68 9.02
N THR A 29 -1.27 -7.83 9.07
CA THR A 29 -0.44 -7.65 10.27
C THR A 29 -1.25 -6.98 11.38
N TRP A 30 -2.05 -5.95 11.04
CA TRP A 30 -2.97 -5.29 11.96
C TRP A 30 -4.09 -6.22 12.44
N MET A 31 -4.71 -6.98 11.55
CA MET A 31 -5.75 -7.97 11.88
C MET A 31 -5.24 -9.05 12.84
N LYS A 32 -3.97 -9.46 12.68
CA LYS A 32 -3.35 -10.53 13.47
C LYS A 32 -2.97 -10.06 14.87
N TYR A 33 -2.24 -8.94 14.98
CA TYR A 33 -1.61 -8.52 16.24
C TYR A 33 -2.39 -7.43 16.98
N ARG A 34 -3.34 -6.77 16.31
CA ARG A 34 -4.31 -5.82 16.91
C ARG A 34 -3.64 -4.84 17.88
N GLY A 35 -4.08 -4.83 19.14
CA GLY A 35 -3.60 -3.91 20.16
C GLY A 35 -2.12 -4.05 20.51
N GLU A 36 -1.52 -5.24 20.37
CA GLU A 36 -0.09 -5.42 20.62
C GLU A 36 0.75 -4.66 19.59
N LEU A 37 0.33 -4.68 18.33
CA LEU A 37 0.96 -3.93 17.26
C LEU A 37 0.72 -2.43 17.41
N ASP A 38 -0.49 -2.01 17.79
CA ASP A 38 -0.78 -0.60 18.06
C ASP A 38 0.10 -0.05 19.18
N ALA A 39 0.25 -0.81 20.27
CA ALA A 39 1.14 -0.45 21.37
C ALA A 39 2.62 -0.38 20.92
N LEU A 40 3.07 -1.31 20.07
CA LEU A 40 4.42 -1.26 19.49
C LEU A 40 4.62 -0.01 18.64
N VAL A 41 3.70 0.26 17.73
CA VAL A 41 3.76 1.42 16.83
C VAL A 41 3.84 2.73 17.63
N ARG A 42 3.02 2.87 18.68
CA ARG A 42 3.05 4.05 19.56
C ARG A 42 4.37 4.21 20.34
N ARG A 43 5.06 3.12 20.68
CA ARG A 43 6.37 3.20 21.35
C ARG A 43 7.50 3.67 20.43
N HIS A 44 7.30 3.67 19.11
CA HIS A 44 8.33 4.02 18.13
C HIS A 44 7.89 5.13 17.17
N PRO A 45 7.57 6.34 17.68
CA PRO A 45 7.02 7.45 16.87
C PRO A 45 7.99 7.98 15.80
N ILE A 46 9.31 7.77 15.97
CA ILE A 46 10.31 8.12 14.95
C ILE A 46 10.17 7.23 13.71
N ILE A 47 9.77 5.97 13.88
CA ILE A 47 9.67 4.98 12.80
C ILE A 47 8.28 5.04 12.14
N PHE A 48 7.23 5.10 12.95
CA PHE A 48 5.85 4.96 12.48
C PHE A 48 5.05 6.28 12.46
N GLY A 49 5.68 7.39 12.82
CA GLY A 49 5.04 8.70 12.93
C GLY A 49 4.50 8.96 14.33
N ALA A 50 4.57 10.23 14.74
CA ALA A 50 4.10 10.68 16.05
C ALA A 50 2.57 10.70 16.17
N GLU A 51 1.88 10.89 15.05
CA GLU A 51 0.42 10.94 14.98
C GLU A 51 -0.12 9.53 14.76
N GLN A 52 -0.86 9.02 15.74
CA GLN A 52 -1.56 7.74 15.67
C GLN A 52 -3.04 7.94 15.99
N PRO A 53 -3.97 7.28 15.29
CA PRO A 53 -5.40 7.41 15.56
C PRO A 53 -5.72 6.96 16.99
N GLU A 54 -6.63 7.64 17.68
CA GLU A 54 -7.02 7.24 19.04
C GLU A 54 -7.64 5.83 19.07
N ARG A 55 -8.44 5.52 18.05
CA ARG A 55 -9.05 4.21 17.87
C ARG A 55 -8.84 3.72 16.44
N ARG A 56 -8.45 2.45 16.32
CA ARG A 56 -8.24 1.78 15.03
C ARG A 56 -9.28 0.68 14.85
N ASP A 57 -9.86 0.61 13.66
CA ASP A 57 -10.53 -0.60 13.19
C ASP A 57 -9.46 -1.54 12.61
N TYR A 58 -9.20 -2.65 13.29
CA TYR A 58 -8.17 -3.61 12.88
C TYR A 58 -8.58 -4.47 11.69
N ASP A 59 -9.87 -4.54 11.40
CA ASP A 59 -10.43 -5.35 10.32
C ASP A 59 -10.76 -4.51 9.08
N ALA A 60 -10.52 -3.19 9.14
CA ALA A 60 -10.65 -2.29 8.01
C ALA A 60 -9.62 -2.62 6.91
N VAL A 61 -10.13 -2.87 5.71
CA VAL A 61 -9.35 -3.09 4.49
C VAL A 61 -9.79 -2.06 3.46
N GLY A 62 -8.90 -1.13 3.10
CA GLY A 62 -9.25 0.04 2.28
C GLY A 62 -9.33 -0.22 0.77
N ASP A 63 -8.45 -1.05 0.23
CA ASP A 63 -8.33 -1.32 -1.21
C ASP A 63 -8.74 -2.76 -1.52
N ASP A 64 -9.50 -2.97 -2.59
CA ASP A 64 -10.00 -4.27 -3.06
C ASP A 64 -8.87 -5.29 -3.29
N LYS A 65 -7.68 -4.83 -3.66
CA LYS A 65 -6.50 -5.69 -3.82
C LYS A 65 -6.03 -6.32 -2.51
N TYR A 66 -6.53 -5.89 -1.35
CA TYR A 66 -6.28 -6.55 -0.08
C TYR A 66 -7.43 -7.44 0.38
N ARG A 67 -8.53 -7.55 -0.35
CA ARG A 67 -9.67 -8.41 -0.01
C ARG A 67 -9.54 -9.74 -0.75
N ARG A 68 -9.85 -10.86 -0.07
CA ARG A 68 -9.85 -12.19 -0.70
C ARG A 68 -10.83 -12.23 -1.88
N GLY A 69 -10.41 -12.83 -2.97
CA GLY A 69 -11.18 -12.95 -4.21
C GLY A 69 -10.39 -12.46 -5.42
N ASP A 70 -11.06 -12.44 -6.56
CA ASP A 70 -10.52 -11.88 -7.79
C ASP A 70 -11.13 -10.49 -8.04
N HIS A 71 -10.29 -9.55 -8.44
CA HIS A 71 -10.68 -8.19 -8.81
C HIS A 71 -10.06 -7.85 -10.16
N VAL A 72 -10.82 -7.19 -11.03
CA VAL A 72 -10.32 -6.72 -12.33
C VAL A 72 -10.10 -5.23 -12.23
N ASP A 73 -8.88 -4.78 -12.48
CA ASP A 73 -8.57 -3.35 -12.49
C ASP A 73 -9.03 -2.68 -13.80
N ALA A 74 -8.92 -1.36 -13.86
CA ALA A 74 -9.31 -0.56 -15.02
C ALA A 74 -8.56 -0.96 -16.31
N TRP A 75 -7.38 -1.57 -16.18
CA TRP A 75 -6.60 -2.07 -17.31
C TRP A 75 -7.04 -3.47 -17.75
N GLY A 76 -8.00 -4.10 -17.08
CA GLY A 76 -8.38 -5.49 -17.37
C GLY A 76 -7.42 -6.53 -16.80
N CYS A 77 -6.52 -6.14 -15.88
CA CYS A 77 -5.68 -7.12 -15.17
C CYS A 77 -6.49 -7.79 -14.06
N VAL A 78 -6.37 -9.11 -13.96
CA VAL A 78 -6.98 -9.90 -12.88
C VAL A 78 -6.01 -9.94 -11.71
N TRP A 79 -6.44 -9.40 -10.59
CA TRP A 79 -5.77 -9.44 -9.29
C TRP A 79 -6.41 -10.51 -8.42
N SER A 80 -5.68 -11.58 -8.14
CA SER A 80 -6.14 -12.66 -7.27
C SER A 80 -5.57 -12.52 -5.86
N ASN A 81 -6.44 -12.64 -4.88
CA ASN A 81 -6.10 -12.58 -3.48
C ASN A 81 -6.60 -13.83 -2.75
N ILE A 82 -5.67 -14.60 -2.18
CA ILE A 82 -5.99 -15.83 -1.45
C ILE A 82 -6.34 -15.60 0.02
N ARG A 83 -6.05 -14.42 0.58
CA ARG A 83 -6.22 -14.11 2.00
C ARG A 83 -6.37 -12.60 2.26
N THR A 84 -7.53 -12.21 2.77
CA THR A 84 -7.82 -10.83 3.19
C THR A 84 -6.72 -10.28 4.10
N GLY A 85 -6.30 -9.06 3.79
CA GLY A 85 -5.25 -8.30 4.43
C GLY A 85 -3.84 -8.52 3.86
N MET A 86 -3.64 -9.52 2.99
CA MET A 86 -2.44 -9.65 2.17
C MET A 86 -2.63 -8.94 0.83
N ALA A 87 -1.56 -8.53 0.16
CA ALA A 87 -1.67 -7.95 -1.17
C ALA A 87 -2.04 -9.02 -2.21
N ALA A 88 -2.94 -8.69 -3.13
CA ALA A 88 -3.24 -9.49 -4.31
C ALA A 88 -2.04 -9.52 -5.26
N MET A 89 -2.04 -10.50 -6.16
CA MET A 89 -1.09 -10.61 -7.26
C MET A 89 -1.82 -10.66 -8.59
N VAL A 90 -1.21 -10.10 -9.63
CA VAL A 90 -1.74 -10.21 -10.98
C VAL A 90 -1.60 -11.65 -11.48
N THR A 91 -2.71 -12.27 -11.83
CA THR A 91 -2.80 -13.66 -12.33
C THR A 91 -3.31 -13.72 -13.78
N GLY A 92 -3.84 -12.61 -14.30
CA GLY A 92 -4.26 -12.46 -15.68
C GLY A 92 -4.06 -11.03 -16.17
N HIS A 93 -3.86 -10.86 -17.47
CA HIS A 93 -3.66 -9.54 -18.09
C HIS A 93 -4.30 -9.52 -19.49
N PRO A 94 -4.71 -8.35 -20.02
CA PRO A 94 -5.39 -8.24 -21.31
C PRO A 94 -4.46 -8.44 -22.52
N VAL A 95 -3.16 -8.66 -22.28
CA VAL A 95 -2.11 -8.68 -23.31
C VAL A 95 -1.43 -10.05 -23.41
N PRO A 96 -2.14 -11.15 -23.74
CA PRO A 96 -1.58 -12.51 -23.67
C PRO A 96 -0.44 -12.76 -24.68
N THR A 97 -0.29 -11.90 -25.68
CA THR A 97 0.78 -11.97 -26.69
C THR A 97 1.45 -10.62 -26.89
N ARG A 98 2.68 -10.63 -27.40
CA ARG A 98 3.42 -9.38 -27.69
C ARG A 98 2.68 -8.46 -28.66
N GLU A 99 1.95 -9.03 -29.63
CA GLU A 99 1.19 -8.25 -30.62
C GLU A 99 -0.02 -7.54 -30.01
N ALA A 100 -0.64 -8.12 -28.96
CA ALA A 100 -1.79 -7.55 -28.29
C ALA A 100 -1.51 -6.16 -27.68
N VAL A 101 -0.24 -5.85 -27.36
CA VAL A 101 0.18 -4.52 -26.86
C VAL A 101 -0.22 -3.41 -27.83
N ARG A 102 -0.23 -3.68 -29.14
CA ARG A 102 -0.52 -2.67 -30.17
C ARG A 102 -1.99 -2.23 -30.21
N ARG A 103 -2.87 -2.97 -29.53
CA ARG A 103 -4.31 -2.69 -29.43
C ARG A 103 -4.74 -2.35 -28.01
N LEU A 104 -3.81 -2.29 -27.06
CA LEU A 104 -4.13 -1.91 -25.69
C LEU A 104 -4.45 -0.40 -25.68
N GLU A 105 -5.64 -0.07 -25.23
CA GLU A 105 -6.08 1.32 -25.03
C GLU A 105 -5.99 1.67 -23.54
N PRO A 106 -5.63 2.93 -23.20
CA PRO A 106 -5.78 3.41 -21.83
C PRO A 106 -7.24 3.27 -21.36
N PRO A 107 -7.49 3.01 -20.06
CA PRO A 107 -8.84 2.97 -19.54
C PRO A 107 -9.55 4.33 -19.69
N ASP A 108 -10.82 4.29 -20.09
CA ASP A 108 -11.69 5.45 -20.16
C ASP A 108 -12.22 5.76 -18.74
N GLU A 109 -11.47 6.57 -17.98
CA GLU A 109 -11.76 7.10 -16.61
C GLU A 109 -12.60 6.24 -15.64
#